data_AF-A0A7U3VNY3-F1
#
_entry.id   AF-A0A7U3VNY3-F1
#
_cell.length_a   1.000
_cell.length_b   1.000
_cell.length_c   1.000
_cell.angle_alpha   90.00
_cell.angle_beta   90.00
_cell.angle_gamma   90.00
#
_symmetry.space_group_name_H-M   'P 1'
#
loop_
_entity.id
_entity.type
_entity.pdbx_description
1 polymer ?
#
loop_
_entity_poly.entity_id
_entity_poly.type
_entity_poly.pdbx_seq_one_letter_code
_entity_poly.pdbx_strand_id
1 'polypeptide(L)'
;MTTEKLNTLLTALYVLVDDHLPKTRRLGRPPRLSDAELVCLAVAQVLLGFHSEARWIRFAHAHLRPMFPGLPQRPAYNKRLRAARPHIQQAIRTLAQHSDLWPDPVWITDSTPVECGRSRDTARRSALAGWAGYGYCASHSRWGHVRGSGVSTATR
;
A
#
# COMPACT_ATOMS: atom_id res chain seq x y z
N MET A 1 0.52 -18.69 7.56
CA MET A 1 -0.55 -18.67 6.53
C MET A 1 -0.29 -19.86 5.60
N THR A 2 -1.24 -20.78 5.46
CA THR A 2 -1.09 -21.94 4.58
C THR A 2 -1.15 -21.50 3.11
N THR A 3 -0.42 -22.18 2.22
CA THR A 3 -0.36 -21.89 0.78
C THR A 3 -1.74 -21.83 0.12
N GLU A 4 -2.67 -22.68 0.56
CA GLU A 4 -4.06 -22.73 0.06
C GLU A 4 -4.86 -21.45 0.33
N LYS A 5 -4.73 -20.88 1.54
CA LYS A 5 -5.39 -19.62 1.89
C LYS A 5 -4.82 -18.44 1.11
N LEU A 6 -3.52 -18.45 0.87
CA LEU A 6 -2.84 -17.45 0.03
C LEU A 6 -3.32 -17.54 -1.42
N ASN A 7 -3.38 -18.74 -2.00
CA ASN A 7 -3.84 -18.94 -3.37
C ASN A 7 -5.28 -18.46 -3.55
N THR A 8 -6.18 -18.87 -2.65
CA THR A 8 -7.60 -18.46 -2.69
C THR A 8 -7.75 -16.94 -2.62
N LEU A 9 -6.99 -16.30 -1.73
CA LEU A 9 -7.02 -14.84 -1.59
C LEU A 9 -6.42 -14.11 -2.80
N LEU A 10 -5.31 -14.60 -3.36
CA LEU A 10 -4.72 -14.05 -4.57
C LEU A 10 -5.66 -14.21 -5.78
N THR A 11 -6.37 -15.34 -5.88
CA THR A 11 -7.38 -15.57 -6.92
C THR A 11 -8.58 -14.63 -6.77
N ALA A 12 -9.15 -14.50 -5.56
CA ALA A 12 -10.26 -13.58 -5.32
C ALA A 12 -9.89 -12.13 -5.61
N LEU A 13 -8.68 -11.72 -5.22
CA LEU A 13 -8.15 -10.40 -5.54
C LEU A 13 -7.93 -10.22 -7.03
N TYR A 14 -7.40 -11.22 -7.73
CA TYR A 14 -7.19 -11.16 -9.17
C TYR A 14 -8.51 -10.91 -9.90
N VAL A 15 -9.56 -11.65 -9.56
CA VAL A 15 -10.91 -11.48 -10.13
C VAL A 15 -11.45 -10.08 -9.85
N LEU A 16 -11.40 -9.62 -8.60
CA LEU A 16 -11.86 -8.29 -8.22
C LEU A 16 -11.10 -7.18 -8.96
N VAL A 17 -9.78 -7.30 -9.07
CA VAL A 17 -8.95 -6.32 -9.78
C VAL A 17 -9.24 -6.35 -11.28
N ASP A 18 -9.41 -7.53 -11.90
CA ASP A 18 -9.70 -7.64 -13.33
C ASP A 18 -11.10 -7.08 -13.70
N ASP A 19 -12.09 -7.29 -12.83
CA ASP A 19 -13.45 -6.78 -13.01
C ASP A 19 -13.54 -5.26 -12.85
N HIS A 20 -12.71 -4.67 -11.99
CA HIS A 20 -12.80 -3.26 -11.63
C HIS A 20 -11.72 -2.35 -12.25
N LEU A 21 -10.62 -2.90 -12.79
CA LEU A 21 -9.66 -2.08 -13.54
C LEU A 21 -10.20 -1.79 -14.95
N PRO A 22 -10.18 -0.52 -15.39
CA PRO A 22 -10.48 -0.20 -16.77
C PRO A 22 -9.46 -0.91 -17.67
N LYS A 23 -9.95 -1.73 -18.60
CA LYS A 23 -9.10 -2.37 -19.62
C LYS A 23 -8.45 -1.28 -20.45
N THR A 24 -7.18 -0.99 -20.18
CA THR A 24 -6.46 0.05 -20.93
C THR A 24 -6.21 -0.44 -22.35
N ARG A 25 -6.90 0.16 -23.33
CA ARG A 25 -6.54 0.00 -24.75
C ARG A 25 -5.18 0.65 -24.95
N ARG A 26 -4.13 -0.17 -25.06
CA ARG A 26 -2.78 0.30 -25.40
C ARG A 26 -2.52 0.10 -26.88
N LEU A 27 -2.06 1.15 -27.55
CA LEU A 27 -1.46 1.04 -28.88
C LEU A 27 -0.07 0.40 -28.73
N GLY A 28 0.17 -0.74 -29.37
CA GLY A 28 1.47 -1.42 -29.40
C GLY A 28 1.46 -2.87 -28.86
N ARG A 29 2.65 -3.50 -28.80
CA ARG A 29 2.80 -4.89 -28.32
C ARG A 29 2.35 -4.98 -26.85
N PRO A 30 1.39 -5.85 -26.51
CA PRO A 30 0.91 -5.96 -25.14
C PRO A 30 2.08 -6.37 -24.22
N PRO A 31 2.20 -5.75 -23.03
CA PRO A 31 3.20 -6.16 -22.07
C PRO A 31 2.96 -7.63 -21.68
N ARG A 32 4.03 -8.41 -21.52
CA ARG A 32 3.92 -9.85 -21.15
C ARG A 32 3.25 -10.10 -19.80
N LEU A 33 3.07 -9.04 -19.01
CA LEU A 33 2.38 -9.05 -17.74
C LEU A 33 1.32 -7.94 -17.79
N SER A 34 0.06 -8.23 -17.52
CA SER A 34 -1.05 -7.29 -17.51
C SER A 34 -0.99 -6.33 -16.31
N ASP A 35 -1.83 -5.30 -16.30
CA ASP A 35 -1.92 -4.39 -15.16
C ASP A 35 -2.58 -5.08 -13.94
N ALA A 36 -3.52 -6.00 -14.16
CA ALA A 36 -4.12 -6.81 -13.09
C ALA A 36 -3.10 -7.76 -12.44
N GLU A 37 -2.28 -8.44 -13.24
CA GLU A 37 -1.18 -9.28 -12.74
C GLU A 37 -0.15 -8.46 -11.94
N LEU A 38 0.15 -7.24 -12.38
CA LEU A 38 1.06 -6.35 -11.68
C LEU A 38 0.51 -5.92 -10.32
N VAL A 39 -0.78 -5.58 -10.24
CA VAL A 39 -1.45 -5.26 -8.97
C VAL A 39 -1.48 -6.48 -8.06
N CYS A 40 -1.79 -7.67 -8.59
CA CYS A 40 -1.76 -8.91 -7.82
C CYS A 40 -0.37 -9.19 -7.21
N LEU A 41 0.72 -8.99 -7.99
CA LEU A 41 2.10 -9.09 -7.47
C LEU A 41 2.39 -8.04 -6.39
N ALA A 42 1.91 -6.81 -6.55
CA ALA A 42 2.10 -5.76 -5.55
C ALA A 42 1.41 -6.09 -4.23
N VAL A 43 0.18 -6.62 -4.27
CA VAL A 43 -0.53 -7.04 -3.07
C VAL A 43 0.09 -8.28 -2.45
N ALA A 44 0.50 -9.27 -3.26
CA ALA A 44 1.22 -10.45 -2.79
C ALA A 44 2.52 -10.07 -2.06
N GLN A 45 3.26 -9.07 -2.56
CA GLN A 45 4.45 -8.54 -1.90
C GLN A 45 4.14 -8.03 -0.48
N VAL A 46 3.05 -7.28 -0.32
CA VAL A 46 2.62 -6.73 0.98
C VAL A 46 2.15 -7.84 1.93
N LEU A 47 1.29 -8.75 1.46
CA LEU A 47 0.74 -9.84 2.27
C LEU A 47 1.82 -10.81 2.76
N LEU A 48 2.85 -11.02 1.95
CA LEU A 48 4.00 -11.86 2.31
C LEU A 48 5.07 -11.10 3.11
N GLY A 49 4.86 -9.81 3.39
CA GLY A 49 5.77 -9.01 4.21
C GLY A 49 7.13 -8.74 3.55
N PHE A 50 7.19 -8.67 2.22
CA PHE A 50 8.44 -8.35 1.53
C PHE A 50 8.66 -6.83 1.43
N HIS A 51 9.54 -6.34 2.28
CA HIS A 51 9.95 -4.93 2.33
C HIS A 51 11.06 -4.59 1.31
N SER A 52 11.77 -5.62 0.82
CA SER A 52 12.84 -5.48 -0.17
C SER A 52 12.37 -6.00 -1.53
N GLU A 53 12.24 -5.10 -2.50
CA GLU A 53 11.87 -5.42 -3.89
C GLU A 53 12.81 -6.46 -4.52
N ALA A 54 14.10 -6.39 -4.22
CA ALA A 54 15.08 -7.34 -4.76
C ALA A 54 14.84 -8.76 -4.23
N ARG A 55 14.49 -8.88 -2.94
CA ARG A 55 14.14 -10.15 -2.32
C ARG A 55 12.80 -10.67 -2.84
N TRP A 56 11.83 -9.78 -2.99
CA TRP A 56 10.52 -10.07 -3.57
C TRP A 56 10.64 -10.65 -4.99
N ILE A 57 11.36 -9.98 -5.89
CA ILE A 57 11.51 -10.44 -7.27
C ILE A 57 12.21 -11.80 -7.34
N ARG A 58 13.25 -12.02 -6.53
CA ARG A 58 13.87 -13.35 -6.43
C ARG A 58 12.88 -14.43 -5.98
N PHE A 59 12.07 -14.12 -4.96
CA PHE A 59 11.04 -15.04 -4.47
C PHE A 59 9.97 -15.32 -5.53
N ALA A 60 9.49 -14.29 -6.22
CA ALA A 60 8.48 -14.40 -7.26
C ALA A 60 8.96 -15.25 -8.44
N HIS A 61 10.21 -15.07 -8.88
CA HIS A 61 10.81 -15.91 -9.93
C HIS A 61 10.96 -17.38 -9.52
N ALA A 62 11.14 -17.66 -8.22
CA ALA A 62 11.29 -19.02 -7.71
C ALA A 62 9.95 -19.74 -7.48
N HIS A 63 8.92 -19.03 -6.96
CA HIS A 63 7.69 -19.67 -6.48
C HIS A 63 6.43 -19.27 -7.26
N LEU A 64 6.41 -18.09 -7.88
CA LEU A 64 5.22 -17.54 -8.53
C LEU A 64 5.30 -17.59 -10.07
N ARG A 65 6.44 -18.02 -10.61
CA ARG A 65 6.66 -18.18 -12.06
C ARG A 65 5.67 -19.12 -12.75
N PRO A 66 5.16 -20.20 -12.13
CA PRO A 66 4.10 -21.02 -12.72
C PRO A 66 2.79 -20.25 -12.94
N MET A 67 2.46 -19.32 -12.04
CA MET A 67 1.24 -18.49 -12.12
C MET A 67 1.43 -17.24 -12.97
N PHE A 68 2.66 -16.70 -13.01
CA PHE A 68 2.99 -15.47 -13.74
C PHE A 68 4.18 -15.72 -14.68
N PRO A 69 3.96 -16.27 -15.89
CA PRO A 69 5.06 -16.57 -16.83
C PRO A 69 5.75 -15.30 -17.34
N GLY A 70 5.08 -14.14 -17.27
CA GLY A 70 5.57 -12.83 -17.73
C GLY A 70 6.35 -12.01 -16.72
N LEU A 71 6.90 -12.61 -15.64
CA LEU A 71 7.53 -11.89 -14.54
C LEU A 71 8.64 -10.92 -15.01
N PRO A 72 8.51 -9.60 -14.74
CA PRO A 72 9.52 -8.63 -15.09
C PRO A 72 10.79 -8.76 -14.23
N GLN A 73 11.90 -8.24 -14.73
CA GLN A 73 13.08 -7.98 -13.90
C GLN A 73 12.84 -6.78 -12.98
N ARG A 74 13.59 -6.69 -11.87
CA ARG A 74 13.48 -5.62 -10.85
C ARG A 74 13.30 -4.20 -11.42
N PRO A 75 14.14 -3.69 -12.35
CA PRO A 75 13.97 -2.32 -12.85
C PRO A 75 12.67 -2.12 -13.63
N ALA A 76 12.25 -3.11 -14.42
CA ALA A 76 11.00 -3.06 -15.16
C ALA A 76 9.78 -3.17 -14.23
N TYR A 77 9.85 -4.01 -13.19
CA TYR A 77 8.83 -4.11 -12.15
C TYR A 77 8.61 -2.76 -11.48
N ASN A 78 9.68 -2.12 -10.99
CA ASN A 78 9.58 -0.84 -10.28
C ASN A 78 9.03 0.28 -11.15
N LYS A 79 9.49 0.38 -12.42
CA LYS A 79 8.99 1.37 -13.37
C LYS A 79 7.49 1.20 -13.59
N ARG A 80 7.04 -0.05 -13.74
CA ARG A 80 5.63 -0.36 -13.95
C ARG A 80 4.80 -0.15 -12.69
N LEU A 81 5.30 -0.49 -11.51
CA LEU A 81 4.62 -0.29 -10.24
C LEU A 81 4.35 1.21 -9.99
N ARG A 82 5.33 2.06 -10.31
CA ARG A 82 5.16 3.53 -10.23
C ARG A 82 4.08 4.03 -11.21
N ALA A 83 4.06 3.51 -12.43
CA ALA A 83 3.03 3.84 -13.41
C ALA A 83 1.63 3.31 -13.03
N ALA A 84 1.56 2.19 -12.31
CA ALA A 84 0.32 1.57 -11.85
C ALA A 84 -0.21 2.14 -10.53
N ARG A 85 0.40 3.21 -10.00
CA ARG A 85 -0.08 3.90 -8.79
C ARG A 85 -1.57 4.27 -8.85
N PRO A 86 -2.12 4.80 -9.96
CA PRO A 86 -3.56 5.10 -10.05
C PRO A 86 -4.43 3.85 -9.92
N HIS A 87 -4.02 2.74 -10.53
CA HIS A 87 -4.73 1.47 -10.45
C HIS A 87 -4.70 0.88 -9.03
N ILE A 88 -3.56 0.98 -8.33
CA ILE A 88 -3.46 0.56 -6.93
C ILE A 88 -4.38 1.41 -6.04
N GLN A 89 -4.40 2.73 -6.24
CA GLN A 89 -5.29 3.62 -5.51
C GLN A 89 -6.77 3.30 -5.79
N GLN A 90 -7.12 2.97 -7.03
CA GLN A 90 -8.48 2.55 -7.38
C GLN A 90 -8.84 1.22 -6.71
N ALA A 91 -7.96 0.21 -6.78
CA ALA A 91 -8.18 -1.07 -6.11
C ALA A 91 -8.35 -0.90 -4.59
N ILE A 92 -7.53 -0.07 -3.94
CA ILE A 92 -7.67 0.25 -2.51
C ILE A 92 -9.02 0.92 -2.23
N ARG A 93 -9.45 1.87 -3.07
CA ARG A 93 -10.76 2.54 -2.91
C ARG A 93 -11.91 1.56 -3.07
N THR A 94 -11.88 0.69 -4.08
CA THR A 94 -12.89 -0.34 -4.31
C THR A 94 -12.95 -1.32 -3.14
N LEU A 95 -11.80 -1.82 -2.69
CA LEU A 95 -11.73 -2.70 -1.51
C LEU A 95 -12.26 -2.01 -0.26
N ALA A 96 -11.93 -0.73 -0.06
CA ALA A 96 -12.43 0.03 1.06
C ALA A 96 -13.96 0.16 0.98
N GLN A 97 -14.54 0.46 -0.19
CA GLN A 97 -16.00 0.51 -0.40
C GLN A 97 -16.72 -0.82 -0.10
N HIS A 98 -16.07 -1.95 -0.33
CA HIS A 98 -16.59 -3.28 0.00
C HIS A 98 -16.34 -3.70 1.45
N SER A 99 -15.58 -2.91 2.21
CA SER A 99 -15.35 -3.13 3.63
C SER A 99 -16.29 -2.26 4.45
N ASP A 100 -16.79 -2.79 5.58
CA ASP A 100 -17.61 -2.05 6.54
C ASP A 100 -16.86 -0.86 7.20
N LEU A 101 -15.59 -0.64 6.84
CA LEU A 101 -14.76 0.50 7.27
C LEU A 101 -15.00 1.77 6.43
N TRP A 102 -15.63 1.68 5.24
CA TRP A 102 -15.90 2.86 4.40
C TRP A 102 -16.79 3.94 5.05
N PRO A 103 -17.89 3.59 5.74
CA PRO A 103 -18.69 4.58 6.46
C PRO A 103 -18.06 5.01 7.78
N ASP A 104 -16.95 4.40 8.20
CA ASP A 104 -16.29 4.75 9.45
C ASP A 104 -15.69 6.17 9.33
N PRO A 105 -16.05 7.12 10.20
CA PRO A 105 -15.44 8.45 10.19
C PRO A 105 -13.96 8.41 10.57
N VAL A 106 -13.42 7.25 10.98
CA VAL A 106 -12.07 7.05 11.47
C VAL A 106 -11.16 6.48 10.40
N TRP A 107 -10.18 7.28 9.95
CA TRP A 107 -9.12 6.83 9.05
C TRP A 107 -7.78 6.76 9.79
N ILE A 108 -7.18 5.57 9.85
CA ILE A 108 -5.83 5.37 10.37
C ILE A 108 -4.84 5.56 9.21
N THR A 109 -3.92 6.52 9.33
CA THR A 109 -2.85 6.73 8.36
C THR A 109 -1.50 6.64 9.06
N ASP A 110 -0.58 5.83 8.53
CA ASP A 110 0.80 5.76 9.02
C ASP A 110 1.62 6.86 8.31
N SER A 111 1.81 7.99 9.00
CA SER A 111 2.64 9.08 8.50
C SER A 111 3.92 9.17 9.31
N THR A 112 5.05 9.39 8.65
CA THR A 112 6.31 9.77 9.31
C THR A 112 6.10 11.01 10.19
N PRO A 113 6.71 11.09 11.38
CA PRO A 113 6.50 12.20 12.31
C PRO A 113 6.89 13.54 11.66
N VAL A 114 5.91 14.45 11.59
CA VAL A 114 6.08 15.81 11.08
C VAL A 114 6.59 16.71 12.21
N GLU A 115 7.53 17.59 11.89
CA GLU A 115 8.02 18.58 12.85
C GLU A 115 6.93 19.64 13.08
N CYS A 116 6.16 19.49 14.16
CA CYS A 116 5.13 20.45 14.53
C CYS A 116 5.46 21.24 15.81
N GLY A 117 6.65 21.02 16.39
CA GLY A 117 7.15 21.78 17.54
C GLY A 117 8.30 21.07 18.26
N ARG A 118 9.38 21.80 18.57
CA ARG A 118 10.56 21.25 19.28
C ARG A 118 10.41 21.24 20.80
N SER A 119 9.51 22.05 21.36
CA SER A 119 9.26 22.12 22.79
C SER A 119 7.92 21.50 23.17
N ARG A 120 7.82 21.01 24.42
CA ARG A 120 6.57 20.48 24.98
C ARG A 120 5.46 21.53 25.00
N ASP A 121 5.81 22.79 25.26
CA ASP A 121 4.84 23.88 25.32
C ASP A 121 4.30 24.25 23.94
N THR A 122 5.16 24.27 22.90
CA THR A 122 4.72 24.47 21.52
C THR A 122 3.85 23.30 21.07
N ALA A 123 4.22 22.07 21.43
CA ALA A 123 3.43 20.88 21.11
C ALA A 123 2.02 20.92 21.73
N ARG A 124 1.93 21.33 23.01
CA ARG A 124 0.65 21.48 23.75
C ARG A 124 -0.24 22.61 23.23
N ARG A 125 0.34 23.65 22.64
CA ARG A 125 -0.40 24.79 22.04
C ARG A 125 -0.74 24.59 20.56
N SER A 126 -0.26 23.51 19.95
CA SER A 126 -0.52 23.24 18.54
C SER A 126 -1.96 22.77 18.31
N ALA A 127 -2.48 22.96 17.10
CA ALA A 127 -3.74 22.38 16.66
C ALA A 127 -3.74 20.83 16.64
N LEU A 128 -2.58 20.21 16.87
CA LEU A 128 -2.40 18.75 16.93
C LEU A 128 -2.40 18.22 18.37
N ALA A 129 -2.47 19.08 19.38
CA ALA A 129 -2.55 18.68 20.78
C ALA A 129 -3.84 17.87 21.02
N GLY A 130 -3.71 16.68 21.62
CA GLY A 130 -4.81 15.73 21.83
C GLY A 130 -5.02 14.72 20.68
N TRP A 131 -4.54 15.04 19.46
CA TRP A 131 -4.62 14.15 18.30
C TRP A 131 -3.29 13.47 17.97
N ALA A 132 -2.16 14.10 18.32
CA ALA A 132 -0.82 13.56 18.17
C ALA A 132 -0.07 13.55 19.51
N GLY A 133 0.58 12.43 19.82
CA GLY A 133 1.49 12.32 20.95
C GLY A 133 2.77 13.14 20.70
N TYR A 134 3.60 13.27 21.72
CA TYR A 134 4.89 13.95 21.63
C TYR A 134 5.99 12.95 21.96
N GLY A 135 7.01 12.84 21.10
CA GLY A 135 8.05 11.83 21.25
C GLY A 135 9.33 12.14 20.48
N TYR A 136 10.37 11.36 20.78
CA TYR A 136 11.69 11.49 20.16
C TYR A 136 11.80 10.57 18.94
N CYS A 137 12.20 11.10 17.79
CA CYS A 137 12.49 10.34 16.58
C CYS A 137 13.99 10.05 16.48
N ALA A 138 14.39 8.81 16.75
CA ALA A 138 15.79 8.39 16.72
C ALA A 138 16.44 8.55 15.34
N SER A 139 15.71 8.24 14.25
CA SER A 139 16.20 8.35 12.87
C SER A 139 16.57 9.78 12.47
N HIS A 140 16.01 10.76 13.15
CA HIS A 140 16.22 12.19 12.88
C HIS A 140 16.78 12.94 14.07
N SER A 141 17.19 12.20 15.12
CA SER A 141 17.75 12.70 16.37
C SER A 141 17.02 13.91 16.98
N ARG A 142 15.69 13.97 16.87
CA ARG A 142 14.90 15.17 17.21
C ARG A 142 13.57 14.87 17.89
N TRP A 143 13.07 15.86 18.63
CA TRP A 143 11.74 15.85 19.24
C TRP A 143 10.68 16.38 18.28
N GLY A 144 9.50 15.76 18.28
CA GLY A 144 8.38 16.22 17.48
C GLY A 144 7.07 15.55 17.88
N HIS A 145 6.00 15.89 17.17
CA HIS A 145 4.75 15.16 17.33
C HIS A 145 4.90 13.76 16.71
N VAL A 146 4.64 12.76 17.54
CA VAL A 146 4.53 11.35 17.15
C VAL A 146 3.06 11.04 17.29
N ARG A 147 2.34 10.80 16.20
CA ARG A 147 0.90 10.54 16.31
C ARG A 147 0.70 9.26 17.14
N GLY A 148 0.22 9.40 18.38
CA GLY A 148 -0.48 8.33 19.07
C GLY A 148 -1.83 8.20 18.39
N SER A 149 -2.36 6.99 18.27
CA SER A 149 -3.60 6.60 17.59
C SER A 149 -4.80 7.52 17.90
N GLY A 150 -4.81 8.69 17.27
CA GLY A 150 -5.84 9.70 17.32
C GLY A 150 -6.72 9.51 16.09
N VAL A 151 -7.84 8.84 16.33
CA VAL A 151 -9.01 8.79 15.46
C VAL A 151 -9.33 10.19 14.97
N SER A 152 -9.27 10.46 13.67
CA SER A 152 -9.64 11.76 13.08
C SER A 152 -11.04 11.66 12.49
N THR A 153 -12.08 12.01 13.25
CA THR A 153 -13.45 12.17 12.77
C THR A 153 -13.49 13.36 11.81
N ALA A 154 -13.67 13.10 10.51
CA ALA A 154 -13.98 14.15 9.55
C ALA A 154 -15.46 14.54 9.71
N THR A 155 -15.73 15.61 10.46
CA THR A 155 -17.06 16.24 10.47
C THR A 155 -17.31 16.81 9.08
N ARG A 156 -18.41 16.36 8.47
CA ARG A 156 -18.90 16.81 7.16
C ARG A 156 -19.36 18.26 7.19
#